data_AF-A0A1L5F2Q7-F1
#
_entry.id   AF-A0A1L5F2Q7-F1
#
_cell.length_a   1.000
_cell.length_b   1.000
_cell.length_c   1.000
_cell.angle_alpha   90.00
_cell.angle_beta   90.00
_cell.angle_gamma   90.00
#
_symmetry.space_group_name_H-M   'P 1'
#
loop_
_entity.id
_entity.type
_entity.pdbx_description
1 polymer ?
#
loop_
_entity_poly.entity_id
_entity_poly.type
_entity_poly.pdbx_seq_one_letter_code
_entity_poly.pdbx_strand_id
1 'polypeptide(L)'
;MLNKYVPSIESVQTVSNKIPHNVDSSVNMQLGKEQMEISKDKIKTGEVSIRKEVSTEEKNITVPVKREELVIEKTVFDSQFHDKSDVHTETIRIPISEERIDIYKQPVTLEDVSVSNHQYNQVKYVTETLRKEVPHISTKAEEKIVDYESNE
;
A
#
# COMPACT_ATOMS: atom_id res chain seq x y z
N MET A 1 96.81 -48.29 -24.59
CA MET A 1 95.33 -48.17 -24.70
C MET A 1 95.05 -46.99 -25.61
N LEU A 2 94.00 -46.93 -26.43
CA LEU A 2 92.82 -47.81 -26.57
C LEU A 2 92.65 -48.27 -28.04
N ASN A 3 91.58 -49.01 -28.36
CA ASN A 3 91.37 -49.70 -29.64
C ASN A 3 90.61 -48.87 -30.69
N LYS A 4 91.01 -49.02 -31.96
CA LYS A 4 90.22 -49.08 -33.22
C LYS A 4 88.72 -48.67 -33.19
N TYR A 5 88.29 -47.82 -34.15
CA TYR A 5 87.41 -48.25 -35.26
C TYR A 5 87.33 -47.25 -36.43
N VAL A 6 87.06 -47.76 -37.65
CA VAL A 6 86.77 -47.11 -38.96
C VAL A 6 86.08 -48.22 -39.81
N PRO A 7 85.11 -48.04 -40.76
CA PRO A 7 84.59 -46.85 -41.47
C PRO A 7 83.07 -46.60 -41.13
N SER A 8 82.03 -46.31 -41.95
CA SER A 8 81.84 -46.26 -43.43
C SER A 8 80.51 -45.57 -43.89
N ILE A 9 80.56 -44.90 -45.06
CA ILE A 9 79.55 -44.53 -46.12
C ILE A 9 78.03 -44.27 -45.86
N GLU A 10 77.36 -43.79 -46.93
CA GLU A 10 75.94 -43.96 -47.33
C GLU A 10 74.80 -42.96 -46.92
N SER A 11 74.68 -41.90 -47.75
CA SER A 11 73.56 -41.63 -48.70
C SER A 11 72.09 -41.39 -48.26
N VAL A 12 71.52 -40.28 -48.80
CA VAL A 12 70.07 -39.92 -48.95
C VAL A 12 69.25 -39.84 -47.62
N GLN A 13 68.04 -39.25 -47.51
CA GLN A 13 66.91 -39.03 -48.46
C GLN A 13 66.27 -37.64 -48.33
N THR A 14 65.67 -37.15 -49.42
CA THR A 14 64.79 -35.97 -49.43
C THR A 14 63.39 -36.32 -48.91
N VAL A 15 62.92 -35.67 -47.84
CA VAL A 15 61.59 -35.92 -47.25
C VAL A 15 60.57 -34.89 -47.78
N SER A 16 59.66 -35.35 -48.65
CA SER A 16 58.59 -34.52 -49.22
C SER A 16 57.46 -34.26 -48.22
N ASN A 17 57.56 -33.16 -47.45
CA ASN A 17 56.59 -32.84 -46.41
C ASN A 17 55.28 -32.21 -46.97
N LYS A 18 54.39 -33.03 -47.55
CA LYS A 18 53.02 -32.64 -47.87
C LYS A 18 52.16 -32.65 -46.60
N ILE A 19 51.87 -31.48 -46.06
CA ILE A 19 50.90 -31.31 -44.97
C ILE A 19 49.48 -31.34 -45.57
N PRO A 20 48.58 -32.24 -45.13
CA PRO A 20 47.19 -32.24 -45.58
C PRO A 20 46.42 -31.12 -44.88
N HIS A 21 46.00 -30.09 -45.63
CA HIS A 21 45.08 -29.08 -45.12
C HIS A 21 43.67 -29.67 -44.96
N ASN A 22 43.33 -30.06 -43.73
CA ASN A 22 41.94 -30.19 -43.28
C ASN A 22 41.79 -29.37 -42.00
N VAL A 23 41.05 -28.26 -42.10
CA VAL A 23 40.77 -27.33 -41.00
C VAL A 23 39.33 -26.82 -41.16
N ASP A 24 38.36 -27.62 -40.72
CA ASP A 24 36.97 -27.17 -40.57
C ASP A 24 36.78 -26.49 -39.20
N SER A 25 37.48 -25.36 -39.02
CA SER A 25 37.54 -24.64 -37.75
C SER A 25 36.32 -23.73 -37.56
N SER A 26 35.23 -24.30 -37.05
CA SER A 26 34.06 -23.50 -36.66
C SER A 26 34.38 -22.59 -35.46
N VAL A 27 34.11 -21.28 -35.61
CA VAL A 27 34.23 -20.29 -34.54
C VAL A 27 32.82 -19.78 -34.20
N ASN A 28 32.44 -19.88 -32.93
CA ASN A 28 31.12 -19.49 -32.45
C ASN A 28 31.22 -18.23 -31.60
N MET A 29 30.38 -17.23 -31.89
CA MET A 29 30.24 -15.99 -31.11
C MET A 29 28.81 -15.87 -30.61
N GLN A 30 28.64 -15.71 -29.30
CA GLN A 30 27.36 -15.32 -28.70
C GLN A 30 27.21 -13.79 -28.77
N LEU A 31 25.97 -13.31 -28.95
CA LEU A 31 25.65 -11.90 -29.17
C LEU A 31 24.52 -11.47 -28.26
N GLY A 32 24.74 -10.45 -27.44
CA GLY A 32 23.73 -9.88 -26.55
C GLY A 32 22.74 -8.96 -27.27
N LYS A 33 21.51 -8.91 -26.74
CA LYS A 33 20.55 -7.84 -27.01
C LYS A 33 19.82 -7.50 -25.72
N GLU A 34 19.75 -6.22 -25.39
CA GLU A 34 18.96 -5.73 -24.27
C GLU A 34 17.45 -5.72 -24.61
N GLN A 35 16.63 -5.90 -23.58
CA GLN A 35 15.16 -5.87 -23.65
C GLN A 35 14.65 -5.00 -22.50
N MET A 36 13.59 -4.23 -22.76
CA MET A 36 12.94 -3.39 -21.75
C MET A 36 11.70 -4.11 -21.19
N GLU A 37 11.57 -4.15 -19.88
CA GLU A 37 10.35 -4.55 -19.16
C GLU A 37 9.83 -3.35 -18.35
N ILE A 38 8.50 -3.23 -18.22
CA ILE A 38 7.86 -2.11 -17.51
C ILE A 38 6.87 -2.66 -16.47
N SER A 39 7.33 -2.79 -15.23
CA SER A 39 6.49 -3.01 -14.05
C SER A 39 5.90 -1.70 -13.51
N LYS A 40 4.87 -1.79 -12.66
CA LYS A 40 4.25 -0.63 -11.98
C LYS A 40 3.77 -1.03 -10.59
N ASP A 41 4.46 -0.55 -9.56
CA ASP A 41 4.11 -0.81 -8.17
C ASP A 41 3.10 0.21 -7.62
N LYS A 42 2.29 -0.24 -6.64
CA LYS A 42 1.32 0.59 -5.92
C LYS A 42 1.92 1.07 -4.60
N ILE A 43 2.38 2.32 -4.56
CA ILE A 43 2.81 2.98 -3.33
C ILE A 43 1.62 3.65 -2.62
N LYS A 44 1.58 3.56 -1.28
CA LYS A 44 0.61 4.31 -0.46
C LYS A 44 1.13 5.75 -0.28
N THR A 45 0.45 6.71 -0.89
CA THR A 45 0.84 8.14 -0.87
C THR A 45 0.21 8.96 0.25
N GLY A 46 -0.77 8.41 0.98
CA GLY A 46 -1.45 9.09 2.08
C GLY A 46 -2.44 8.19 2.81
N GLU A 47 -3.14 8.77 3.78
CA GLU A 47 -4.18 8.13 4.58
C GLU A 47 -5.23 9.17 4.97
N VAL A 48 -6.50 8.75 5.06
CA VAL A 48 -7.62 9.59 5.49
C VAL A 48 -8.33 8.86 6.62
N SER A 49 -8.53 9.55 7.75
CA SER A 49 -9.25 9.04 8.90
C SER A 49 -10.45 9.95 9.19
N ILE A 50 -11.62 9.34 9.42
CA ILE A 50 -12.87 10.03 9.72
C ILE A 50 -13.27 9.65 11.14
N ARG A 51 -13.47 10.64 12.00
CA ARG A 51 -13.99 10.44 13.37
C ARG A 51 -15.22 11.30 13.58
N LYS A 52 -16.24 10.77 14.27
CA LYS A 52 -17.33 11.58 14.82
C LYS A 52 -16.96 11.98 16.24
N GLU A 53 -17.00 13.27 16.52
CA GLU A 53 -16.90 13.80 17.87
C GLU A 53 -18.31 13.95 18.46
N VAL A 54 -18.47 13.72 19.77
CA VAL A 54 -19.77 13.79 20.45
C VAL A 54 -19.70 14.86 21.52
N SER A 55 -20.24 16.04 21.20
CA SER A 55 -20.44 17.11 22.18
C SER A 55 -21.73 16.89 22.98
N THR A 56 -21.77 17.35 24.23
CA THR A 56 -22.95 17.33 25.08
C THR A 56 -23.24 18.76 25.56
N GLU A 57 -24.49 19.19 25.42
CA GLU A 57 -24.97 20.51 25.82
C GLU A 57 -26.00 20.34 26.95
N GLU A 58 -25.80 21.03 28.07
CA GLU A 58 -26.77 21.05 29.18
C GLU A 58 -27.86 22.09 28.93
N LYS A 59 -29.13 21.73 29.14
CA LYS A 59 -30.28 22.63 28.96
C LYS A 59 -31.18 22.61 30.19
N ASN A 60 -31.28 23.78 30.82
CA ASN A 60 -32.17 24.01 31.95
C ASN A 60 -33.54 24.45 31.41
N ILE A 61 -34.60 23.69 31.73
CA ILE A 61 -35.97 23.96 31.31
C ILE A 61 -36.87 23.93 32.54
N THR A 62 -37.51 25.05 32.86
CA THR A 62 -38.48 25.12 33.95
C THR A 62 -39.84 24.65 33.46
N VAL A 63 -40.33 23.53 33.99
CA VAL A 63 -41.68 23.01 33.74
C VAL A 63 -42.52 23.23 35.00
N PRO A 64 -43.64 23.98 34.94
CA PRO A 64 -44.55 24.08 36.07
C PRO A 64 -45.29 22.75 36.25
N VAL A 65 -45.40 22.29 37.49
CA VAL A 65 -46.16 21.08 37.87
C VAL A 65 -47.20 21.41 38.94
N LYS A 66 -48.36 20.77 38.86
CA LYS A 66 -49.45 20.86 39.83
C LYS A 66 -49.46 19.68 40.79
N ARG A 67 -50.00 19.94 41.97
CA ARG A 67 -50.37 18.95 42.99
C ARG A 67 -51.70 19.37 43.58
N GLU A 68 -52.62 18.43 43.69
CA GLU A 68 -53.96 18.66 44.22
C GLU A 68 -54.06 18.00 45.61
N GLU A 69 -54.41 18.79 46.62
CA GLU A 69 -54.65 18.32 47.99
C GLU A 69 -56.11 18.58 48.37
N LEU A 70 -56.81 17.54 48.83
CA LEU A 70 -58.06 17.71 49.56
C LEU A 70 -57.75 18.10 51.00
N VAL A 71 -58.21 19.28 51.41
CA VAL A 71 -58.07 19.80 52.77
C VAL A 71 -59.42 19.65 53.48
N ILE A 72 -59.40 19.02 54.65
CA ILE A 72 -60.57 18.86 55.53
C ILE A 72 -60.25 19.53 56.86
N GLU A 73 -61.04 20.55 57.21
CA GLU A 73 -60.92 21.27 58.47
C GLU A 73 -62.04 20.84 59.43
N LYS A 74 -61.67 20.50 60.66
CA LYS A 74 -62.57 20.03 61.72
C LYS A 74 -62.35 20.87 62.98
N THR A 75 -63.23 21.83 63.22
CA THR A 75 -63.30 22.53 64.50
C THR A 75 -63.99 21.65 65.55
N VAL A 76 -63.32 21.44 66.68
CA VAL A 76 -63.84 20.75 67.86
C VAL A 76 -64.17 21.77 68.93
N PHE A 77 -65.36 21.65 69.51
CA PHE A 77 -65.81 22.43 70.66
C PHE A 77 -65.90 21.48 71.86
N ASP A 78 -65.21 21.77 72.96
CA ASP A 78 -65.48 21.08 74.22
C ASP A 78 -66.85 21.53 74.75
N SER A 79 -67.65 20.57 75.23
CA SER A 79 -69.02 20.79 75.70
C SER A 79 -69.17 20.70 77.22
N GLN A 80 -68.10 20.47 77.98
CA GLN A 80 -68.15 20.38 79.44
C GLN A 80 -67.83 21.69 80.17
N PHE A 81 -67.27 22.70 79.49
CA PHE A 81 -67.00 24.01 80.07
C PHE A 81 -67.66 25.13 79.26
N HIS A 82 -68.43 25.98 79.94
CA HIS A 82 -69.12 27.13 79.33
C HIS A 82 -68.21 28.35 79.05
N ASP A 83 -66.88 28.20 79.21
CA ASP A 83 -65.91 29.23 78.90
C ASP A 83 -65.32 29.02 77.50
N LYS A 84 -65.16 30.09 76.73
CA LYS A 84 -64.87 30.02 75.28
C LYS A 84 -63.37 29.95 74.96
N SER A 85 -62.57 29.38 75.86
CA SER A 85 -61.11 29.48 75.84
C SER A 85 -60.41 28.46 74.95
N ASP A 86 -60.96 27.25 74.78
CA ASP A 86 -60.37 26.18 73.96
C ASP A 86 -61.30 25.80 72.79
N VAL A 87 -60.93 26.27 71.60
CA VAL A 87 -61.50 25.85 70.32
C VAL A 87 -60.34 25.31 69.47
N HIS A 88 -60.28 24.00 69.29
CA HIS A 88 -59.22 23.35 68.52
C HIS A 88 -59.67 23.10 67.08
N THR A 89 -58.88 23.50 66.09
CA THR A 89 -59.12 23.17 64.68
C THR A 89 -58.09 22.15 64.22
N GLU A 90 -58.56 20.95 63.92
CA GLU A 90 -57.78 19.90 63.26
C GLU A 90 -57.82 20.11 61.74
N THR A 91 -56.69 19.90 61.05
CA THR A 91 -56.63 19.93 59.59
C THR A 91 -56.05 18.63 59.06
N ILE A 92 -56.81 17.92 58.23
CA ILE A 92 -56.38 16.72 57.53
C ILE A 92 -56.14 17.08 56.07
N ARG A 93 -54.99 16.67 55.51
CA ARG A 93 -54.65 16.84 54.10
C ARG A 93 -54.47 15.50 53.43
N ILE A 94 -55.14 15.30 52.30
CA ILE A 94 -55.08 14.06 51.51
C ILE A 94 -54.61 14.44 50.10
N PRO A 95 -53.44 13.96 49.62
CA PRO A 95 -53.02 14.20 48.24
C PRO A 95 -53.93 13.41 47.28
N ILE A 96 -54.41 14.09 46.24
CA ILE A 96 -55.34 13.55 45.24
C ILE A 96 -54.63 13.29 43.90
N SER A 97 -53.82 14.24 43.44
CA SER A 97 -53.04 14.11 42.21
C SER A 97 -51.70 14.85 42.29
N GLU A 98 -50.74 14.45 41.46
CA GLU A 98 -49.41 15.06 41.33
C GLU A 98 -48.93 14.89 39.89
N GLU A 99 -48.65 16.00 39.20
CA GLU A 99 -48.10 15.98 37.84
C GLU A 99 -46.63 15.55 37.87
N ARG A 100 -46.23 14.69 36.91
CA ARG A 100 -44.88 14.16 36.77
C ARG A 100 -44.27 14.55 35.44
N ILE A 101 -42.95 14.73 35.41
CA ILE A 101 -42.21 15.15 34.21
C ILE A 101 -41.43 13.95 33.68
N ASP A 102 -41.80 13.48 32.48
CA ASP A 102 -41.04 12.51 31.70
C ASP A 102 -40.25 13.23 30.59
N ILE A 103 -38.97 12.89 30.43
CA ILE A 103 -38.06 13.56 29.48
C ILE A 103 -37.52 12.55 28.47
N TYR A 104 -37.83 12.76 27.20
CA TYR A 104 -37.38 11.92 26.09
C TYR A 104 -36.46 12.69 25.14
N LYS A 105 -35.39 12.05 24.67
CA LYS A 105 -34.46 12.59 23.67
C LYS A 105 -34.55 11.75 22.40
N GLN A 106 -34.98 12.36 21.30
CA GLN A 106 -34.99 11.72 19.98
C GLN A 106 -33.67 12.05 19.25
N PRO A 107 -32.91 11.06 18.75
CA PRO A 107 -31.76 11.32 17.91
C PRO A 107 -32.20 11.82 16.54
N VAL A 108 -31.54 12.84 16.01
CA VAL A 108 -31.76 13.37 14.66
C VAL A 108 -30.45 13.36 13.87
N THR A 109 -30.51 12.94 12.61
CA THR A 109 -29.39 13.13 11.67
C THR A 109 -29.39 14.60 11.22
N LEU A 110 -28.24 15.26 11.33
CA LEU A 110 -28.07 16.65 10.88
C LEU A 110 -27.40 16.71 9.50
N GLU A 111 -26.35 15.91 9.30
CA GLU A 111 -25.50 15.91 8.11
C GLU A 111 -25.02 14.48 7.80
N ASP A 112 -24.93 14.15 6.51
CA ASP A 112 -24.33 12.91 6.00
C ASP A 112 -22.98 13.22 5.34
N VAL A 113 -21.91 12.60 5.84
CA VAL A 113 -20.53 12.80 5.34
C VAL A 113 -20.08 11.58 4.54
N SER A 114 -19.74 11.78 3.26
CA SER A 114 -19.25 10.71 2.37
C SER A 114 -17.86 11.02 1.84
N VAL A 115 -17.04 9.98 1.68
CA VAL A 115 -15.68 10.07 1.10
C VAL A 115 -15.56 9.01 0.01
N SER A 116 -15.13 9.45 -1.18
CA SER A 116 -15.02 8.63 -2.38
C SER A 116 -13.62 8.73 -2.98
N ASN A 117 -13.06 7.59 -3.39
CA ASN A 117 -11.77 7.51 -4.06
C ASN A 117 -11.97 7.37 -5.57
N HIS A 118 -11.27 8.18 -6.36
CA HIS A 118 -11.37 8.21 -7.82
C HIS A 118 -10.03 7.86 -8.46
N GLN A 119 -10.03 6.85 -9.33
CA GLN A 119 -8.84 6.44 -10.08
C GLN A 119 -8.82 7.11 -11.45
N TYR A 120 -7.72 7.79 -11.76
CA TYR A 120 -7.48 8.46 -13.04
C TYR A 120 -6.27 7.85 -13.75
N ASN A 121 -6.44 7.53 -15.04
CA ASN A 121 -5.37 6.96 -15.85
C ASN A 121 -4.46 8.09 -16.39
N GLN A 122 -3.20 8.11 -15.96
CA GLN A 122 -2.18 8.99 -16.51
C GLN A 122 -1.25 8.20 -17.45
N VAL A 123 -1.12 8.65 -18.69
CA VAL A 123 -0.07 8.18 -19.61
C VAL A 123 1.24 8.89 -19.25
N LYS A 124 2.33 8.13 -19.16
CA LYS A 124 3.70 8.66 -19.08
C LYS A 124 4.52 8.04 -20.21
N TYR A 125 5.26 8.86 -20.92
CA TYR A 125 6.23 8.41 -21.92
C TYR A 125 7.56 8.12 -21.22
N VAL A 126 8.19 7.01 -21.59
CA VAL A 126 9.51 6.61 -21.14
C VAL A 126 10.31 6.26 -22.40
N THR A 127 11.54 6.74 -22.48
CA THR A 127 12.42 6.57 -23.64
C THR A 127 13.76 6.05 -23.15
N GLU A 128 14.15 4.86 -23.57
CA GLU A 128 15.41 4.22 -23.20
C GLU A 128 16.17 3.73 -24.44
N THR A 129 17.49 3.62 -24.32
CA THR A 129 18.36 3.14 -25.40
C THR A 129 18.77 1.70 -25.13
N LEU A 130 18.40 0.78 -26.03
CA LEU A 130 18.71 -0.65 -25.89
C LEU A 130 19.87 -1.06 -26.81
N ARG A 131 20.92 -1.63 -26.24
CA ARG A 131 22.06 -2.17 -26.99
C ARG A 131 21.69 -3.46 -27.73
N LYS A 132 22.26 -3.63 -28.92
CA LYS A 132 22.33 -4.89 -29.65
C LYS A 132 23.75 -5.09 -30.15
N GLU A 133 24.33 -6.24 -29.90
CA GLU A 133 25.62 -6.63 -30.46
C GLU A 133 25.45 -7.17 -31.87
N VAL A 134 26.41 -6.82 -32.74
CA VAL A 134 26.42 -7.18 -34.16
C VAL A 134 27.85 -7.63 -34.49
N PRO A 135 28.05 -8.82 -35.08
CA PRO A 135 29.37 -9.33 -35.37
C PRO A 135 29.96 -8.58 -36.57
N HIS A 136 31.24 -8.25 -36.50
CA HIS A 136 32.01 -7.76 -37.64
C HIS A 136 33.20 -8.69 -37.85
N ILE A 137 33.34 -9.22 -39.07
CA ILE A 137 34.36 -10.21 -39.42
C ILE A 137 35.26 -9.59 -40.49
N SER A 138 36.55 -9.49 -40.19
CA SER A 138 37.58 -9.04 -41.12
C SER A 138 38.66 -10.09 -41.26
N THR A 139 38.89 -10.54 -42.50
CA THR A 139 39.99 -11.45 -42.83
C THR A 139 41.18 -10.64 -43.34
N LYS A 140 42.39 -11.01 -42.91
CA LYS A 140 43.64 -10.62 -43.56
C LYS A 140 44.28 -11.88 -44.11
N ALA A 141 44.45 -11.94 -45.42
CA ALA A 141 45.39 -12.85 -46.05
C ALA A 141 46.73 -12.13 -46.19
N GLU A 142 47.84 -12.82 -45.97
CA GLU A 142 49.15 -12.32 -46.38
C GLU A 142 49.30 -12.56 -47.89
N GLU A 143 49.55 -11.50 -48.64
CA GLU A 143 49.71 -11.59 -50.09
C GLU A 143 50.99 -12.36 -50.42
N LYS A 144 50.83 -13.59 -50.92
CA LYS A 144 51.95 -14.36 -51.45
C LYS A 144 52.34 -13.79 -52.81
N ILE A 145 53.39 -12.98 -52.83
CA ILE A 145 54.01 -12.51 -54.08
C ILE A 145 54.35 -13.73 -54.94
N VAL A 146 53.94 -13.68 -56.21
CA VAL A 146 54.29 -14.64 -57.25
C VAL A 146 54.93 -13.84 -58.37
N ASP A 147 56.27 -13.82 -58.39
CA ASP A 147 57.02 -13.26 -59.49
C ASP A 147 56.84 -14.14 -60.73
N TYR A 148 56.48 -13.52 -61.86
CA TYR A 148 56.39 -14.18 -63.15
C TYR A 148 57.61 -13.80 -63.99
N GLU A 149 58.61 -14.66 -64.04
CA GLU A 149 59.68 -14.52 -65.04
C GLU A 149 59.12 -14.78 -66.44
N SER A 150 59.28 -13.80 -67.33
CA SER A 150 58.98 -13.92 -68.75
C SER A 150 60.15 -14.56 -69.48
N ASN A 151 59.98 -15.80 -69.95
CA ASN A 151 60.86 -16.40 -70.94
C ASN A 151 60.67 -15.72 -72.31
N GLU A 152 61.72 -15.79 -73.14
CA GLU A 152 61.86 -15.16 -74.47
C GLU A 152 60.82 -15.61 -75.51
#